data_AF-A0A254NMD7-F1
#
_entry.id   AF-A0A254NMD7-F1
#
_cell.length_a   1.000
_cell.length_b   1.000
_cell.length_c   1.000
_cell.angle_alpha   90.00
_cell.angle_beta   90.00
_cell.angle_gamma   90.00
#
_symmetry.space_group_name_H-M   'P 1'
#
loop_
_entity.id
_entity.type
_entity.pdbx_description
1 polymer ?
#
loop_
_entity_poly.entity_id
_entity_poly.type
_entity_poly.pdbx_seq_one_letter_code
_entity_poly.pdbx_strand_id
1 'polypeptide(L)'
;MKINENFVVETMGDNRYFFSNRENGKGYYITGRLELDEAVLLQKMPPSLVKIGYLVPTDHEVRKRNVVNDILNFKQETHAGKLLGWMIFGIIISFFSMITLAFDHKEIFAIELNTVSGIQGAILFFVGILFVHEVFHIIAARMQQIEVVKVGFRLKYYFFPIAYVRILATGNNLKRANVALAGNLADVLLANIYLLLFLNFQEPIYAIAFSLQLTMLFFNYNLLLPTDFTIFLLSLIRKPDFRANAIAYTKFKLRVGKKVKESLLTAGRGVRFAYLAYGLAFYGFLATLMVTFAINMYRILLG
;
A
#
# COMPACT_ATOMS: atom_id res chain seq x y z
N MET A 1 -14.53 -32.35 -5.64
CA MET A 1 -14.23 -31.62 -6.90
C MET A 1 -12.76 -31.24 -6.89
N LYS A 2 -12.00 -31.36 -8.00
CA LYS A 2 -10.65 -30.77 -8.09
C LYS A 2 -10.79 -29.28 -8.42
N ILE A 3 -10.36 -28.41 -7.52
CA ILE A 3 -10.15 -26.98 -7.82
C ILE A 3 -8.96 -26.90 -8.79
N ASN A 4 -9.05 -26.06 -9.83
CA ASN A 4 -7.92 -25.79 -10.71
C ASN A 4 -6.80 -25.13 -9.88
N GLU A 5 -5.61 -25.74 -9.88
CA GLU A 5 -4.48 -25.41 -9.01
C GLU A 5 -3.96 -23.96 -9.17
N ASN A 6 -4.33 -23.30 -10.26
CA ASN A 6 -3.98 -21.91 -10.56
C ASN A 6 -4.92 -20.92 -9.85
N PHE A 7 -5.95 -21.38 -9.11
CA PHE A 7 -6.86 -20.57 -8.31
C PHE A 7 -6.66 -20.76 -6.79
N VAL A 8 -6.63 -19.65 -6.04
CA VAL A 8 -6.70 -19.65 -4.58
C VAL A 8 -8.08 -19.17 -4.14
N VAL A 9 -8.70 -19.91 -3.21
CA VAL A 9 -9.94 -19.51 -2.53
C VAL A 9 -9.57 -18.92 -1.16
N GLU A 10 -9.95 -17.67 -0.91
CA GLU A 10 -9.78 -16.97 0.36
C GLU A 10 -11.15 -16.69 0.97
N THR A 11 -11.44 -17.28 2.15
CA THR A 11 -12.66 -16.99 2.89
C THR A 11 -12.55 -15.61 3.56
N MET A 12 -13.32 -14.64 3.06
CA MET A 12 -13.26 -13.24 3.48
C MET A 12 -14.13 -12.92 4.71
N GLY A 13 -14.92 -13.88 5.19
CA GLY A 13 -15.91 -13.71 6.26
C GLY A 13 -17.27 -13.24 5.74
N ASP A 14 -18.31 -13.41 6.55
CA ASP A 14 -19.70 -13.04 6.25
C ASP A 14 -20.23 -13.67 4.95
N ASN A 15 -19.99 -14.98 4.77
CA ASN A 15 -20.41 -15.73 3.58
C ASN A 15 -19.86 -15.17 2.24
N ARG A 16 -18.63 -14.66 2.30
CA ARG A 16 -17.87 -14.15 1.14
C ARG A 16 -16.63 -14.99 0.88
N TYR A 17 -16.47 -15.37 -0.37
CA TYR A 17 -15.34 -16.13 -0.89
C TYR A 17 -14.67 -15.32 -2.00
N PHE A 18 -13.34 -15.21 -1.97
CA PHE A 18 -12.54 -14.53 -2.99
C PHE A 18 -11.70 -15.54 -3.76
N PHE A 19 -11.89 -15.61 -5.07
CA PHE A 19 -11.23 -16.53 -5.98
C PHE A 19 -10.20 -15.77 -6.80
N SER A 20 -8.90 -15.94 -6.50
CA SER A 20 -7.82 -15.28 -7.26
C SER A 20 -7.12 -16.27 -8.20
N ASN A 21 -7.07 -15.92 -9.48
CA ASN A 21 -6.23 -16.62 -10.46
C ASN A 21 -4.78 -16.12 -10.33
N ARG A 22 -3.85 -17.01 -9.96
CA ARG A 22 -2.46 -16.70 -9.63
C ARG A 22 -1.66 -16.12 -10.80
N GLU A 23 -1.90 -16.64 -12.00
CA GLU A 23 -1.14 -16.28 -13.21
C GLU A 23 -1.61 -14.94 -13.77
N ASN A 24 -2.92 -14.84 -14.05
CA ASN A 24 -3.53 -13.71 -14.73
C ASN A 24 -3.82 -12.52 -13.81
N GLY A 25 -3.68 -12.68 -12.48
CA GLY A 25 -3.90 -11.61 -11.50
C GLY A 25 -5.36 -11.12 -11.39
N LYS A 26 -6.32 -11.90 -11.92
CA LYS A 26 -7.76 -11.60 -11.85
C LYS A 26 -8.36 -12.21 -10.59
N GLY A 27 -9.24 -11.45 -9.93
CA GLY A 27 -9.91 -11.85 -8.70
C GLY A 27 -11.42 -11.70 -8.80
N TYR A 28 -12.17 -12.71 -8.37
CA TYR A 28 -13.62 -12.76 -8.36
C TYR A 28 -14.14 -12.87 -6.93
N TYR A 29 -15.23 -12.17 -6.61
CA TYR A 29 -15.91 -12.28 -5.31
C TYR A 29 -17.21 -13.05 -5.50
N ILE A 30 -17.47 -14.03 -4.62
CA ILE A 30 -18.75 -14.73 -4.53
C ILE A 30 -19.35 -14.47 -3.14
N THR A 31 -20.59 -13.98 -3.14
CA THR A 31 -21.44 -13.73 -1.97
C THR A 31 -22.56 -14.76 -1.97
N GLY A 32 -22.66 -15.60 -0.93
CA GLY A 32 -23.74 -16.59 -0.86
C GLY A 32 -23.71 -17.43 0.42
N ARG A 33 -24.89 -17.74 0.96
CA ARG A 33 -25.07 -18.72 2.05
C ARG A 33 -24.69 -20.12 1.55
N LEU A 34 -23.40 -20.40 1.57
CA LEU A 34 -22.82 -21.71 1.32
C LEU A 34 -22.10 -22.12 2.59
N GLU A 35 -22.77 -22.95 3.38
CA GLU A 35 -22.08 -23.84 4.31
C GLU A 35 -21.22 -24.79 3.46
N LEU A 36 -19.95 -24.95 3.83
CA LEU A 36 -18.92 -25.47 2.93
C LEU A 36 -19.14 -26.93 2.49
N ASP A 37 -19.98 -27.65 3.19
CA ASP A 37 -20.34 -29.05 2.92
C ASP A 37 -21.56 -29.20 1.98
N GLU A 38 -22.40 -28.16 1.81
CA GLU A 38 -23.57 -28.18 0.91
C GLU A 38 -23.30 -27.61 -0.50
N ALA A 39 -22.05 -27.26 -0.82
CA ALA A 39 -21.64 -26.74 -2.13
C ALA A 39 -21.69 -27.77 -3.30
N VAL A 40 -22.53 -28.79 -3.18
CA VAL A 40 -22.64 -29.96 -4.08
C VAL A 40 -23.90 -29.90 -4.97
N LEU A 41 -24.99 -29.30 -4.50
CA LEU A 41 -26.30 -29.34 -5.15
C LEU A 41 -27.09 -28.03 -5.01
N LEU A 42 -27.35 -27.35 -6.12
CA LEU A 42 -28.69 -26.80 -6.46
C LEU A 42 -28.72 -26.24 -7.89
N GLN A 43 -29.85 -26.45 -8.58
CA GLN A 43 -29.99 -26.17 -10.01
C GLN A 43 -30.80 -24.89 -10.28
N LYS A 44 -30.17 -23.87 -10.90
CA LYS A 44 -30.67 -23.04 -12.04
C LYS A 44 -29.82 -21.77 -12.19
N MET A 45 -29.15 -21.63 -13.34
CA MET A 45 -28.07 -20.65 -13.57
C MET A 45 -27.94 -20.31 -15.08
N PRO A 46 -27.99 -19.01 -15.52
CA PRO A 46 -28.12 -18.59 -16.92
C PRO A 46 -26.78 -18.32 -17.67
N PRO A 47 -26.77 -17.97 -18.98
CA PRO A 47 -25.62 -18.27 -19.86
C PRO A 47 -24.32 -17.43 -19.82
N SER A 48 -24.21 -16.30 -19.11
CA SER A 48 -23.16 -15.30 -19.48
C SER A 48 -21.72 -15.64 -19.07
N LEU A 49 -21.46 -16.50 -18.08
CA LEU A 49 -20.11 -17.03 -17.78
C LEU A 49 -19.90 -18.45 -18.33
N VAL A 50 -20.91 -19.08 -18.94
CA VAL A 50 -20.72 -20.26 -19.81
C VAL A 50 -19.83 -19.89 -21.00
N LYS A 51 -19.98 -18.66 -21.53
CA LYS A 51 -19.14 -18.10 -22.61
C LYS A 51 -17.67 -17.87 -22.25
N ILE A 52 -17.29 -17.97 -20.97
CA ILE A 52 -15.87 -18.03 -20.55
C ILE A 52 -15.56 -19.29 -19.74
N GLY A 53 -16.41 -20.31 -19.84
CA GLY A 53 -16.20 -21.65 -19.30
C GLY A 53 -16.34 -21.82 -17.79
N TYR A 54 -17.25 -21.10 -17.09
CA TYR A 54 -17.30 -21.17 -15.60
C TYR A 54 -18.65 -21.09 -14.82
N LEU A 55 -19.52 -20.06 -14.95
CA LEU A 55 -20.67 -19.77 -14.00
C LEU A 55 -21.96 -19.20 -14.68
N VAL A 56 -23.07 -18.76 -14.04
CA VAL A 56 -23.47 -17.54 -13.22
C VAL A 56 -24.88 -17.82 -12.63
N PRO A 57 -25.51 -17.08 -11.65
CA PRO A 57 -25.23 -15.74 -11.14
C PRO A 57 -25.08 -15.66 -9.59
N THR A 58 -25.95 -15.12 -8.71
CA THR A 58 -27.31 -14.53 -8.74
C THR A 58 -27.34 -13.13 -8.12
N ASP A 59 -28.08 -12.19 -8.73
CA ASP A 59 -28.42 -10.85 -8.19
C ASP A 59 -27.27 -10.09 -7.52
N HIS A 60 -26.11 -10.10 -8.18
CA HIS A 60 -24.93 -9.34 -7.74
C HIS A 60 -24.67 -8.16 -8.67
N GLU A 61 -24.55 -6.97 -8.08
CA GLU A 61 -24.33 -5.71 -8.79
C GLU A 61 -23.17 -5.81 -9.80
N VAL A 62 -23.47 -5.52 -11.07
CA VAL A 62 -22.41 -5.27 -12.06
C VAL A 62 -21.71 -3.98 -11.66
N ARG A 63 -20.60 -4.11 -10.91
CA ARG A 63 -19.80 -2.96 -10.46
C ARG A 63 -19.44 -2.11 -11.67
N LYS A 64 -20.02 -0.91 -11.73
CA LYS A 64 -19.80 0.06 -12.80
C LYS A 64 -18.29 0.28 -12.94
N ARG A 65 -17.75 0.02 -14.13
CA ARG A 65 -16.31 0.10 -14.38
C ARG A 65 -15.84 1.51 -13.99
N ASN A 66 -14.79 1.59 -13.18
CA ASN A 66 -14.25 2.88 -12.78
C ASN A 66 -13.57 3.51 -14.01
N VAL A 67 -13.97 4.74 -14.36
CA VAL A 67 -13.55 5.51 -15.55
C VAL A 67 -12.02 5.59 -15.68
N VAL A 68 -11.29 5.54 -14.56
CA VAL A 68 -9.82 5.45 -14.53
C VAL A 68 -9.27 4.29 -15.36
N ASN A 69 -9.97 3.15 -15.45
CA ASN A 69 -9.55 2.00 -16.26
C ASN A 69 -9.72 2.22 -17.77
N ASP A 70 -10.65 3.10 -18.16
CA ASP A 70 -10.94 3.45 -19.55
C ASP A 70 -10.01 4.55 -20.04
N ILE A 71 -9.68 5.52 -19.18
CA ILE A 71 -8.64 6.54 -19.41
C ILE A 71 -7.25 5.89 -19.50
N LEU A 72 -6.87 5.08 -18.49
CA LEU A 72 -5.57 4.41 -18.42
C LEU A 72 -5.67 2.98 -18.94
N ASN A 73 -5.97 2.88 -20.24
CA ASN A 73 -6.12 1.64 -20.98
C ASN A 73 -4.87 1.30 -21.80
N PHE A 74 -3.82 0.79 -21.14
CA PHE A 74 -2.62 0.29 -21.81
C PHE A 74 -2.97 -0.92 -22.69
N LYS A 75 -2.61 -0.90 -23.98
CA LYS A 75 -2.93 -1.99 -24.93
C LYS A 75 -2.10 -3.27 -24.76
N GLN A 76 -1.00 -3.20 -24.02
CA GLN A 76 -0.09 -4.32 -23.75
C GLN A 76 0.21 -4.38 -22.26
N GLU A 77 0.56 -5.57 -21.73
CA GLU A 77 1.04 -5.69 -20.36
C GLU A 77 2.55 -5.38 -20.30
N THR A 78 2.94 -4.49 -19.38
CA THR A 78 4.35 -4.24 -19.08
C THR A 78 4.90 -5.38 -18.22
N HIS A 79 5.86 -6.13 -18.77
CA HIS A 79 6.51 -7.24 -18.06
C HIS A 79 6.99 -6.82 -16.66
N ALA A 80 6.50 -7.50 -15.63
CA ALA A 80 6.66 -7.07 -14.24
C ALA A 80 8.13 -6.88 -13.81
N GLY A 81 9.04 -7.77 -14.23
CA GLY A 81 10.47 -7.60 -13.94
C GLY A 81 11.12 -6.38 -14.62
N LYS A 82 10.62 -5.96 -15.79
CA LYS A 82 11.12 -4.74 -16.47
C LYS A 82 10.62 -3.48 -15.77
N LEU A 83 9.33 -3.44 -15.40
CA LEU A 83 8.78 -2.32 -14.64
C LEU A 83 9.47 -2.17 -13.26
N LEU A 84 9.79 -3.27 -12.59
CA LEU A 84 10.55 -3.23 -11.33
C LEU A 84 11.93 -2.58 -11.53
N GLY A 85 12.68 -3.04 -12.53
CA GLY A 85 14.01 -2.50 -12.83
C GLY A 85 13.98 -0.99 -13.10
N TRP A 86 13.02 -0.52 -13.89
CA TRP A 86 12.86 0.92 -14.15
C TRP A 86 12.49 1.73 -12.91
N MET A 87 11.63 1.21 -12.02
CA MET A 87 11.28 1.93 -10.79
C MET A 87 12.43 1.97 -9.79
N ILE A 88 13.20 0.89 -9.64
CA ILE A 88 14.42 0.88 -8.80
C ILE A 88 15.46 1.86 -9.36
N PHE A 89 15.72 1.83 -10.67
CA PHE A 89 16.64 2.74 -11.36
C PHE A 89 16.21 4.21 -11.18
N GLY A 90 14.93 4.51 -11.38
CA GLY A 90 14.35 5.83 -11.15
C GLY A 90 14.48 6.31 -9.71
N ILE A 91 14.22 5.45 -8.73
CA ILE A 91 14.42 5.75 -7.30
C ILE A 91 15.89 6.06 -7.00
N ILE A 92 16.83 5.26 -7.50
CA ILE A 92 18.27 5.45 -7.28
C ILE A 92 18.76 6.79 -7.87
N ILE A 93 18.42 7.08 -9.14
CA ILE A 93 18.81 8.35 -9.77
C ILE A 93 18.16 9.55 -9.06
N SER A 94 16.88 9.43 -8.70
CA SER A 94 16.18 10.53 -8.01
C SER A 94 16.73 10.77 -6.60
N PHE A 95 17.11 9.73 -5.86
CA PHE A 95 17.81 9.90 -4.57
C PHE A 95 19.19 10.51 -4.76
N PHE A 96 19.97 10.06 -5.74
CA PHE A 96 21.30 10.61 -5.99
C PHE A 96 21.23 12.10 -6.35
N SER A 97 20.36 12.46 -7.31
CA SER A 97 20.04 13.84 -7.70
C SER A 97 19.66 14.71 -6.49
N MET A 98 18.71 14.23 -5.67
CA MET A 98 18.26 14.93 -4.47
C MET A 98 19.38 15.14 -3.46
N ILE A 99 20.24 14.14 -3.25
CA ILE A 99 21.37 14.23 -2.32
C ILE A 99 22.42 15.22 -2.83
N THR A 100 22.77 15.20 -4.13
CA THR A 100 23.72 16.17 -4.70
C THR A 100 23.18 17.59 -4.59
N LEU A 101 21.93 17.83 -4.98
CA LEU A 101 21.32 19.16 -4.95
C LEU A 101 21.11 19.70 -3.51
N ALA A 102 20.80 18.83 -2.54
CA ALA A 102 20.59 19.25 -1.15
C ALA A 102 21.88 19.37 -0.33
N PHE A 103 23.00 18.76 -0.75
CA PHE A 103 24.27 18.86 -0.03
C PHE A 103 24.96 20.22 -0.20
N ASP A 104 24.80 20.81 -1.39
CA ASP A 104 25.36 22.12 -1.74
C ASP A 104 24.51 23.29 -1.21
N HIS A 105 23.23 23.04 -0.89
CA HIS A 105 22.24 24.03 -0.45
C HIS A 105 21.70 23.73 0.96
N LYS A 106 22.50 24.01 1.98
CA LYS A 106 22.16 23.70 3.40
C LYS A 106 21.20 24.71 4.03
N GLU A 107 21.13 25.91 3.47
CA GLU A 107 20.22 27.00 3.83
C GLU A 107 18.73 26.60 3.77
N ILE A 108 18.38 25.57 2.98
CA ILE A 108 17.04 24.97 2.90
C ILE A 108 16.48 24.62 4.30
N PHE A 109 17.36 24.22 5.23
CA PHE A 109 16.98 23.80 6.58
C PHE A 109 17.03 24.94 7.62
N ALA A 110 17.38 26.16 7.21
CA ALA A 110 17.55 27.34 8.08
C ALA A 110 16.46 28.41 7.90
N ILE A 111 15.42 28.14 7.11
CA ILE A 111 14.38 29.10 6.73
C ILE A 111 13.42 29.39 7.90
N GLU A 112 13.13 30.67 8.14
CA GLU A 112 12.18 31.11 9.16
C GLU A 112 10.74 30.70 8.83
N LEU A 113 10.07 30.06 9.79
CA LEU A 113 8.74 29.46 9.59
C LEU A 113 7.61 30.47 9.85
N ASN A 114 7.19 31.17 8.81
CA ASN A 114 5.92 31.90 8.78
C ASN A 114 4.72 30.91 8.77
N THR A 115 3.75 31.10 9.67
CA THR A 115 2.52 30.30 9.78
C THR A 115 1.77 30.14 8.45
N VAL A 116 1.70 31.20 7.64
CA VAL A 116 1.01 31.18 6.33
C VAL A 116 1.75 30.26 5.35
N SER A 117 3.07 30.42 5.24
CA SER A 117 3.94 29.56 4.43
C SER A 117 3.94 28.11 4.91
N GLY A 118 3.82 27.89 6.23
CA GLY A 118 3.62 26.58 6.86
C GLY A 118 2.33 25.89 6.37
N ILE A 119 1.20 26.60 6.41
CA ILE A 119 -0.09 26.11 5.91
C ILE A 119 -0.02 25.84 4.40
N GLN A 120 0.55 26.76 3.61
CA GLN A 120 0.68 26.61 2.16
C GLN A 120 1.59 25.44 1.76
N GLY A 121 2.74 25.28 2.41
CA GLY A 121 3.67 24.17 2.18
C GLY A 121 3.07 22.81 2.58
N ALA A 122 2.31 22.77 3.68
CA ALA A 122 1.56 21.58 4.07
C ALA A 122 0.45 21.23 3.07
N ILE A 123 -0.30 22.21 2.56
CA ILE A 123 -1.32 22.00 1.52
C ILE A 123 -0.67 21.47 0.23
N LEU A 124 0.44 22.08 -0.22
CA LEU A 124 1.19 21.64 -1.40
C LEU A 124 1.66 20.18 -1.25
N PHE A 125 2.27 19.84 -0.11
CA PHE A 125 2.68 18.48 0.24
C PHE A 125 1.51 17.49 0.20
N PHE A 126 0.37 17.81 0.84
CA PHE A 126 -0.82 16.95 0.81
C PHE A 126 -1.37 16.78 -0.62
N VAL A 127 -1.44 17.84 -1.42
CA VAL A 127 -1.87 17.77 -2.83
C VAL A 127 -0.92 16.87 -3.63
N GLY A 128 0.40 16.99 -3.45
CA GLY A 128 1.38 16.11 -4.08
C GLY A 128 1.15 14.63 -3.78
N ILE A 129 0.91 14.26 -2.51
CA ILE A 129 0.57 12.88 -2.15
C ILE A 129 -0.75 12.45 -2.79
N LEU A 130 -1.83 13.21 -2.54
CA LEU A 130 -3.19 12.84 -2.91
C LEU A 130 -3.37 12.66 -4.42
N PHE A 131 -2.60 13.38 -5.23
CA PHE A 131 -2.65 13.27 -6.69
C PHE A 131 -1.48 12.49 -7.30
N VAL A 132 -0.22 12.72 -6.92
CA VAL A 132 0.92 12.08 -7.61
C VAL A 132 1.20 10.68 -7.07
N HIS A 133 1.24 10.49 -5.74
CA HIS A 133 1.54 9.19 -5.12
C HIS A 133 0.48 8.14 -5.48
N GLU A 134 -0.80 8.46 -5.27
CA GLU A 134 -1.92 7.56 -5.59
C GLU A 134 -2.07 7.31 -7.10
N VAL A 135 -1.77 8.29 -7.97
CA VAL A 135 -1.79 8.07 -9.43
C VAL A 135 -0.62 7.19 -9.88
N PHE A 136 0.54 7.21 -9.23
CA PHE A 136 1.62 6.26 -9.54
C PHE A 136 1.21 4.81 -9.21
N HIS A 137 0.52 4.57 -8.09
CA HIS A 137 -0.08 3.26 -7.80
C HIS A 137 -1.09 2.83 -8.87
N ILE A 138 -1.95 3.75 -9.34
CA ILE A 138 -2.88 3.51 -10.46
C ILE A 138 -2.11 3.13 -11.74
N ILE A 139 -1.12 3.93 -12.13
CA ILE A 139 -0.37 3.74 -13.38
C ILE A 139 0.34 2.39 -13.36
N ALA A 140 1.06 2.05 -12.28
CA ALA A 140 1.73 0.76 -12.15
C ALA A 140 0.74 -0.42 -12.23
N ALA A 141 -0.42 -0.32 -11.58
CA ALA A 141 -1.46 -1.35 -11.66
C ALA A 141 -2.01 -1.51 -13.08
N ARG A 142 -2.36 -0.40 -13.75
CA ARG A 142 -2.91 -0.39 -15.11
C ARG A 142 -1.90 -0.86 -16.15
N MET A 143 -0.63 -0.47 -16.04
CA MET A 143 0.48 -1.00 -16.87
C MET A 143 0.63 -2.52 -16.74
N GLN A 144 0.23 -3.10 -15.62
CA GLN A 144 0.26 -4.54 -15.34
C GLN A 144 -1.11 -5.24 -15.50
N GLN A 145 -2.05 -4.57 -16.18
CA GLN A 145 -3.42 -5.00 -16.47
C GLN A 145 -4.30 -5.29 -15.24
N ILE A 146 -3.91 -4.83 -14.05
CA ILE A 146 -4.73 -4.92 -12.85
C ILE A 146 -5.78 -3.79 -12.89
N GLU A 147 -7.03 -4.10 -12.59
CA GLU A 147 -8.10 -3.09 -12.60
C GLU A 147 -8.16 -2.30 -11.29
N VAL A 148 -8.47 -1.00 -11.41
CA VAL A 148 -8.76 -0.10 -10.30
C VAL A 148 -10.24 -0.24 -9.94
N VAL A 149 -10.53 -0.82 -8.78
CA VAL A 149 -11.90 -1.10 -8.30
C VAL A 149 -12.56 0.17 -7.76
N LYS A 150 -11.81 1.03 -7.06
CA LYS A 150 -12.31 2.31 -6.55
C LYS A 150 -11.15 3.29 -6.35
N VAL A 151 -11.37 4.54 -6.74
CA VAL A 151 -10.60 5.70 -6.24
C VAL A 151 -11.56 6.52 -5.36
N GLY A 152 -11.05 7.16 -4.33
CA GLY A 152 -11.83 8.10 -3.53
C GLY A 152 -11.11 8.47 -2.23
N PHE A 153 -11.74 9.34 -1.44
CA PHE A 153 -11.17 9.82 -0.18
C PHE A 153 -11.71 9.04 1.03
N ARG A 154 -10.88 8.87 2.05
CA ARG A 154 -11.25 8.35 3.37
C ARG A 154 -10.49 9.14 4.43
N LEU A 155 -11.19 9.55 5.49
CA LEU A 155 -10.55 10.07 6.69
C LEU A 155 -9.82 8.93 7.42
N LYS A 156 -8.48 8.93 7.37
CA LYS A 156 -7.64 8.04 8.18
C LYS A 156 -7.50 8.68 9.57
N TYR A 157 -7.73 7.88 10.61
CA TYR A 157 -7.81 8.37 12.00
C TYR A 157 -8.84 9.50 12.21
N TYR A 158 -9.93 9.51 11.42
CA TYR A 158 -11.02 10.50 11.41
C TYR A 158 -10.66 11.96 11.07
N PHE A 159 -9.40 12.39 11.17
CA PHE A 159 -8.98 13.77 10.91
C PHE A 159 -8.24 13.98 9.58
N PHE A 160 -7.50 12.99 9.08
CA PHE A 160 -6.66 13.17 7.89
C PHE A 160 -7.34 12.67 6.61
N PRO A 161 -7.72 13.56 5.66
CA PRO A 161 -8.28 13.15 4.38
C PRO A 161 -7.19 12.49 3.53
N ILE A 162 -7.34 11.20 3.26
CA ILE A 162 -6.40 10.42 2.46
C ILE A 162 -7.15 9.83 1.27
N ALA A 163 -6.72 10.19 0.07
CA ALA A 163 -7.07 9.48 -1.15
C ALA A 163 -6.58 8.03 -1.01
N TYR A 164 -7.41 7.08 -1.43
CA TYR A 164 -7.03 5.67 -1.50
C TYR A 164 -7.46 5.07 -2.83
N VAL A 165 -6.53 4.37 -3.47
CA VAL A 165 -6.80 3.58 -4.66
C VAL A 165 -6.95 2.12 -4.24
N ARG A 166 -8.19 1.61 -4.30
CA ARG A 166 -8.45 0.17 -4.19
C ARG A 166 -8.22 -0.48 -5.54
N ILE A 167 -7.07 -1.12 -5.67
CA ILE A 167 -6.66 -1.94 -6.82
C ILE A 167 -7.19 -3.38 -6.62
N LEU A 168 -7.44 -4.12 -7.70
CA LEU A 168 -7.86 -5.52 -7.62
C LEU A 168 -6.72 -6.39 -7.03
N ALA A 169 -7.05 -7.25 -6.07
CA ALA A 169 -6.04 -8.08 -5.42
C ALA A 169 -5.48 -9.15 -6.36
N THR A 170 -4.15 -9.20 -6.49
CA THR A 170 -3.43 -10.13 -7.38
C THR A 170 -2.64 -11.17 -6.59
N GLY A 171 -2.67 -12.43 -7.05
CA GLY A 171 -1.82 -13.51 -6.54
C GLY A 171 -0.35 -13.40 -6.98
N ASN A 172 -0.05 -12.56 -7.97
CA ASN A 172 1.31 -12.36 -8.47
C ASN A 172 2.08 -11.39 -7.56
N ASN A 173 2.98 -11.96 -6.74
CA ASN A 173 3.84 -11.24 -5.81
C ASN A 173 4.69 -10.12 -6.47
N LEU A 174 5.16 -10.30 -7.71
CA LEU A 174 5.98 -9.30 -8.39
C LEU A 174 5.13 -8.13 -8.91
N LYS A 175 3.91 -8.40 -9.39
CA LYS A 175 2.93 -7.34 -9.67
C LYS A 175 2.54 -6.57 -8.40
N ARG A 176 2.31 -7.27 -7.28
CA ARG A 176 2.02 -6.67 -5.97
C ARG A 176 3.17 -5.78 -5.48
N ALA A 177 4.41 -6.25 -5.61
CA ALA A 177 5.61 -5.50 -5.26
C ALA A 177 5.73 -4.20 -6.09
N ASN A 178 5.50 -4.29 -7.40
CA ASN A 178 5.58 -3.14 -8.30
C ASN A 178 4.54 -2.07 -7.99
N VAL A 179 3.28 -2.47 -7.77
CA VAL A 179 2.22 -1.54 -7.38
C VAL A 179 2.60 -0.77 -6.12
N ALA A 180 3.14 -1.45 -5.09
CA ALA A 180 3.56 -0.80 -3.85
C ALA A 180 4.76 0.15 -4.07
N LEU A 181 5.81 -0.29 -4.78
CA LEU A 181 7.00 0.54 -5.02
C LEU A 181 6.71 1.83 -5.82
N ALA A 182 5.62 1.88 -6.59
CA ALA A 182 5.27 3.05 -7.39
C ALA A 182 5.03 4.32 -6.55
N GLY A 183 4.43 4.20 -5.36
CA GLY A 183 4.28 5.32 -4.43
C GLY A 183 5.62 5.82 -3.89
N ASN A 184 6.53 4.90 -3.55
CA ASN A 184 7.89 5.25 -3.15
C ASN A 184 8.71 5.92 -4.27
N LEU A 185 8.46 5.61 -5.55
CA LEU A 185 9.04 6.35 -6.67
C LEU A 185 8.46 7.78 -6.75
N ALA A 186 7.14 7.91 -6.63
CA ALA A 186 6.48 9.21 -6.62
C ALA A 186 6.99 10.11 -5.49
N ASP A 187 7.20 9.58 -4.28
CA ASP A 187 7.69 10.36 -3.14
C ASP A 187 9.08 10.98 -3.37
N VAL A 188 10.00 10.25 -4.00
CA VAL A 188 11.35 10.74 -4.28
C VAL A 188 11.34 11.72 -5.46
N LEU A 189 10.46 11.52 -6.46
CA LEU A 189 10.24 12.48 -7.53
C LEU A 189 9.62 13.79 -7.01
N LEU A 190 8.62 13.71 -6.12
CA LEU A 190 8.04 14.88 -5.43
C LEU A 190 9.11 15.63 -4.63
N ALA A 191 9.99 14.92 -3.91
CA ALA A 191 11.06 15.55 -3.16
C ALA A 191 12.04 16.31 -4.08
N ASN A 192 12.41 15.74 -5.23
CA ASN A 192 13.21 16.46 -6.23
C ASN A 192 12.47 17.68 -6.82
N ILE A 193 11.17 17.56 -7.07
CA ILE A 193 10.36 18.67 -7.59
C ILE A 193 10.30 19.81 -6.57
N TYR A 194 10.01 19.54 -5.30
CA TYR A 194 10.00 20.59 -4.26
C TYR A 194 11.38 21.20 -4.02
N LEU A 195 12.45 20.39 -4.08
CA LEU A 195 13.82 20.88 -4.00
C LEU A 195 14.16 21.81 -5.17
N LEU A 196 13.87 21.40 -6.41
CA LEU A 196 14.12 22.22 -7.60
C LEU A 196 13.27 23.51 -7.61
N LEU A 197 12.00 23.43 -7.19
CA LEU A 197 11.15 24.62 -7.03
C LEU A 197 11.71 25.57 -5.98
N PHE A 198 12.20 25.06 -4.84
CA PHE A 198 12.89 25.89 -3.86
C PHE A 198 14.16 26.53 -4.46
N LEU A 199 15.03 25.77 -5.12
CA LEU A 199 16.27 26.33 -5.67
C LEU A 199 16.03 27.43 -6.72
N ASN A 200 14.94 27.35 -7.50
CA ASN A 200 14.59 28.36 -8.51
C ASN A 200 13.85 29.59 -7.95
N PHE A 201 12.97 29.41 -6.96
CA PHE A 201 12.09 30.49 -6.46
C PHE A 201 12.45 31.02 -5.07
N GLN A 202 13.24 30.26 -4.29
CA GLN A 202 13.65 30.56 -2.90
C GLN A 202 12.50 30.77 -1.90
N GLU A 203 11.27 30.40 -2.29
CA GLU A 203 10.05 30.54 -1.49
C GLU A 203 9.95 29.49 -0.36
N PRO A 204 9.75 29.88 0.91
CA PRO A 204 9.66 28.97 2.06
C PRO A 204 8.65 27.83 1.89
N ILE A 205 7.57 28.06 1.14
CA ILE A 205 6.51 27.09 0.81
C ILE A 205 7.12 25.78 0.26
N TYR A 206 8.12 25.88 -0.62
CA TYR A 206 8.72 24.73 -1.28
C TYR A 206 9.68 23.97 -0.36
N ALA A 207 10.47 24.66 0.46
CA ALA A 207 11.33 24.02 1.46
C ALA A 207 10.53 23.33 2.57
N ILE A 208 9.39 23.88 2.95
CA ILE A 208 8.44 23.26 3.90
C ILE A 208 7.83 22.00 3.28
N ALA A 209 7.36 22.07 2.03
CA ALA A 209 6.84 20.89 1.31
C ALA A 209 7.93 19.81 1.12
N PHE A 210 9.17 20.20 0.80
CA PHE A 210 10.33 19.31 0.72
C PHE A 210 10.65 18.65 2.07
N SER A 211 10.67 19.41 3.16
CA SER A 211 10.94 18.88 4.51
C SER A 211 9.88 17.91 4.99
N LEU A 212 8.60 18.18 4.67
CA LEU A 212 7.50 17.24 4.89
C LEU A 212 7.65 15.98 4.03
N GLN A 213 8.07 16.12 2.76
CA GLN A 213 8.32 14.99 1.86
C GLN A 213 9.52 14.12 2.30
N LEU A 214 10.60 14.71 2.80
CA LEU A 214 11.72 13.99 3.44
C LEU A 214 11.27 13.25 4.69
N THR A 215 10.43 13.89 5.53
CA THR A 215 9.84 13.26 6.72
C THR A 215 8.95 12.08 6.33
N MET A 216 8.11 12.23 5.29
CA MET A 216 7.31 11.15 4.73
C MET A 216 8.19 10.02 4.20
N LEU A 217 9.24 10.31 3.44
CA LEU A 217 10.19 9.31 2.93
C LEU A 217 10.81 8.49 4.07
N PHE A 218 11.30 9.15 5.12
CA PHE A 218 11.87 8.48 6.30
C PHE A 218 10.86 7.52 6.96
N PHE A 219 9.59 7.92 7.09
CA PHE A 219 8.55 7.04 7.62
C PHE A 219 8.10 5.95 6.63
N ASN A 220 8.01 6.24 5.33
CA ASN A 220 7.52 5.29 4.31
C ASN A 220 8.53 4.13 4.13
N TYR A 221 9.83 4.42 4.14
CA TYR A 221 10.88 3.40 4.08
C TYR A 221 11.10 2.63 5.42
N ASN A 222 10.37 2.94 6.49
CA ASN A 222 10.49 2.26 7.78
C ASN A 222 9.78 0.89 7.81
N LEU A 223 10.58 -0.19 7.89
CA LEU A 223 10.15 -1.60 7.82
C LEU A 223 9.14 -2.04 8.89
N LEU A 224 9.01 -1.32 10.01
CA LEU A 224 8.09 -1.66 11.11
C LEU A 224 6.65 -1.17 10.83
N LEU A 225 6.52 -0.13 10.02
CA LEU A 225 5.25 0.51 9.71
C LEU A 225 4.49 -0.23 8.58
N PRO A 226 3.15 -0.10 8.50
CA PRO A 226 2.38 -0.65 7.40
C PRO A 226 2.48 0.28 6.18
N THR A 227 3.66 0.30 5.57
CA THR A 227 4.05 1.21 4.48
C THR A 227 4.26 0.48 3.17
N ASP A 228 4.26 1.23 2.08
CA ASP A 228 4.32 0.69 0.73
C ASP A 228 5.71 0.07 0.43
N PHE A 229 6.78 0.62 1.00
CA PHE A 229 8.10 -0.02 0.97
C PHE A 229 8.12 -1.38 1.71
N THR A 230 7.41 -1.46 2.84
CA THR A 230 7.26 -2.71 3.60
C THR A 230 6.41 -3.72 2.84
N ILE A 231 5.32 -3.30 2.18
CA ILE A 231 4.48 -4.15 1.31
C ILE A 231 5.28 -4.63 0.09
N PHE A 232 6.09 -3.75 -0.52
CA PHE A 232 7.00 -4.06 -1.61
C PHE A 232 7.98 -5.17 -1.24
N LEU A 233 8.76 -4.99 -0.17
CA LEU A 233 9.75 -5.98 0.28
C LEU A 233 9.12 -7.31 0.70
N LEU A 234 8.02 -7.26 1.46
CA LEU A 234 7.30 -8.47 1.86
C LEU A 234 6.69 -9.22 0.67
N SER A 235 6.30 -8.50 -0.39
CA SER A 235 5.85 -9.11 -1.65
C SER A 235 7.00 -9.75 -2.41
N LEU A 236 8.17 -9.08 -2.53
CA LEU A 236 9.36 -9.67 -3.18
C LEU A 236 9.79 -10.99 -2.54
N ILE A 237 9.86 -11.06 -1.21
CA ILE A 237 10.21 -12.30 -0.49
C ILE A 237 9.06 -13.32 -0.41
N ARG A 238 7.95 -13.07 -1.13
CA ARG A 238 6.75 -13.93 -1.22
C ARG A 238 6.06 -14.18 0.13
N LYS A 239 6.10 -13.21 1.05
CA LYS A 239 5.47 -13.27 2.38
C LYS A 239 4.65 -11.99 2.69
N PRO A 240 3.70 -11.58 1.84
CA PRO A 240 2.94 -10.33 2.04
C PRO A 240 2.25 -10.25 3.41
N ASP A 241 1.72 -11.37 3.92
CA ASP A 241 1.02 -11.42 5.21
C ASP A 241 1.95 -11.47 6.44
N PHE A 242 3.28 -11.47 6.26
CA PHE A 242 4.26 -11.62 7.35
C PHE A 242 3.99 -10.64 8.49
N ARG A 243 3.75 -9.36 8.18
CA ARG A 243 3.48 -8.31 9.18
C ARG A 243 2.20 -8.58 9.99
N ALA A 244 1.12 -9.00 9.33
CA ALA A 244 -0.15 -9.32 10.00
C ALA A 244 0.01 -10.55 10.92
N ASN A 245 0.68 -11.58 10.42
CA ASN A 245 1.00 -12.79 11.17
C ASN A 245 1.94 -12.53 12.36
N ALA A 246 2.95 -11.68 12.19
CA ALA A 246 3.88 -11.27 13.24
C ALA A 246 3.18 -10.55 14.40
N ILE A 247 2.31 -9.59 14.08
CA ILE A 247 1.54 -8.83 15.06
C ILE A 247 0.51 -9.73 15.77
N ALA A 248 -0.18 -10.61 15.04
CA ALA A 248 -1.11 -11.57 15.64
C ALA A 248 -0.42 -12.55 16.59
N TYR A 249 0.73 -13.11 16.17
CA TYR A 249 1.52 -14.02 16.99
C TYR A 249 2.11 -13.32 18.23
N THR A 250 2.55 -12.08 18.10
CA THR A 250 3.07 -11.29 19.23
C THR A 250 1.96 -10.91 20.21
N LYS A 251 0.78 -10.47 19.74
CA LYS A 251 -0.39 -10.23 20.62
C LYS A 251 -0.81 -11.49 21.38
N PHE A 252 -0.78 -12.65 20.73
CA PHE A 252 -1.05 -13.94 21.38
C PHE A 252 0.00 -14.27 22.45
N LYS A 253 1.30 -14.11 22.15
CA LYS A 253 2.39 -14.36 23.12
C LYS A 253 2.37 -13.40 24.31
N LEU A 254 1.98 -12.15 24.11
CA LEU A 254 1.78 -11.16 25.18
C LEU A 254 0.42 -11.30 25.90
N ARG A 255 -0.40 -12.32 25.57
CA ARG A 255 -1.76 -12.56 26.11
C ARG A 255 -2.78 -11.43 25.85
N VAL A 256 -2.47 -10.48 24.97
CA VAL A 256 -3.33 -9.35 24.57
C VAL A 256 -4.38 -9.77 23.51
N GLY A 257 -4.25 -10.94 22.90
CA GLY A 257 -5.19 -11.48 21.90
C GLY A 257 -5.64 -12.91 22.19
N LYS A 258 -6.96 -13.18 22.14
CA LYS A 258 -7.56 -14.48 22.52
C LYS A 258 -7.41 -15.60 21.47
N LYS A 259 -7.14 -15.30 20.20
CA LYS A 259 -7.02 -16.29 19.11
C LYS A 259 -5.91 -15.90 18.13
N VAL A 260 -5.24 -16.91 17.57
CA VAL A 260 -4.24 -16.82 16.49
C VAL A 260 -4.45 -17.99 15.54
N LYS A 261 -4.11 -17.85 14.24
CA LYS A 261 -4.22 -18.96 13.29
C LYS A 261 -3.29 -20.10 13.70
N GLU A 262 -3.78 -21.34 13.66
CA GLU A 262 -3.03 -22.54 14.07
C GLU A 262 -1.74 -22.74 13.25
N SER A 263 -1.77 -22.39 11.97
CA SER A 263 -0.60 -22.38 11.07
C SER A 263 0.55 -21.45 11.52
N LEU A 264 0.30 -20.52 12.46
CA LEU A 264 1.33 -19.69 13.09
C LEU A 264 1.90 -20.31 14.37
N LEU A 265 1.18 -21.26 14.98
CA LEU A 265 1.64 -22.05 16.12
C LEU A 265 2.52 -23.21 15.67
N THR A 266 2.16 -23.87 14.57
CA THR A 266 2.91 -25.00 13.97
C THR A 266 4.12 -24.57 13.13
N ALA A 267 4.23 -23.28 12.78
CA ALA A 267 5.34 -22.73 12.01
C ALA A 267 6.73 -23.05 12.62
N GLY A 268 7.76 -23.19 11.76
CA GLY A 268 9.13 -23.50 12.19
C GLY A 268 9.68 -22.52 13.24
N ARG A 269 10.56 -23.01 14.14
CA ARG A 269 11.07 -22.23 15.31
C ARG A 269 11.65 -20.86 14.90
N GLY A 270 12.44 -20.81 13.83
CA GLY A 270 13.00 -19.55 13.29
C GLY A 270 11.94 -18.57 12.74
N VAL A 271 10.86 -19.07 12.14
CA VAL A 271 9.75 -18.22 11.66
C VAL A 271 8.98 -17.63 12.84
N ARG A 272 8.71 -18.44 13.87
CA ARG A 272 8.10 -17.97 15.13
C ARG A 272 8.97 -16.98 15.89
N PHE A 273 10.30 -17.12 15.83
CA PHE A 273 11.23 -16.11 16.35
C PHE A 273 11.15 -14.80 15.55
N ALA A 274 11.24 -14.86 14.22
CA ALA A 274 11.15 -13.67 13.35
C ALA A 274 9.83 -12.90 13.53
N TYR A 275 8.71 -13.62 13.67
CA TYR A 275 7.41 -13.02 14.00
C TYR A 275 7.41 -12.27 15.34
N LEU A 276 8.02 -12.86 16.38
CA LEU A 276 8.08 -12.25 17.71
C LEU A 276 9.03 -11.04 17.72
N ALA A 277 10.22 -11.17 17.12
CA ALA A 277 11.21 -10.10 17.04
C ALA A 277 10.66 -8.88 16.28
N TYR A 278 10.03 -9.09 15.11
CA TYR A 278 9.38 -8.02 14.35
C TYR A 278 8.25 -7.35 15.14
N GLY A 279 7.38 -8.15 15.78
CA GLY A 279 6.25 -7.61 16.55
C GLY A 279 6.70 -6.81 17.78
N LEU A 280 7.70 -7.29 18.51
CA LEU A 280 8.29 -6.57 19.65
C LEU A 280 8.99 -5.28 19.20
N ALA A 281 9.75 -5.31 18.10
CA ALA A 281 10.39 -4.11 17.53
C ALA A 281 9.34 -3.07 17.11
N PHE A 282 8.25 -3.50 16.45
CA PHE A 282 7.14 -2.60 16.10
C PHE A 282 6.47 -1.97 17.34
N TYR A 283 6.22 -2.75 18.39
CA TYR A 283 5.62 -2.22 19.63
C TYR A 283 6.57 -1.29 20.39
N GLY A 284 7.86 -1.61 20.46
CA GLY A 284 8.88 -0.74 21.05
C GLY A 284 8.98 0.59 20.30
N PHE A 285 9.08 0.56 18.97
CA PHE A 285 9.10 1.76 18.12
C PHE A 285 7.83 2.62 18.28
N LEU A 286 6.65 1.99 18.34
CA LEU A 286 5.39 2.70 18.58
C LEU A 286 5.34 3.35 19.96
N ALA A 287 5.86 2.68 21.00
CA ALA A 287 5.98 3.24 22.34
C ALA A 287 6.94 4.43 22.38
N THR A 288 8.10 4.34 21.72
CA THR A 288 9.04 5.47 21.57
C THR A 288 8.38 6.66 20.89
N LEU A 289 7.67 6.45 19.76
CA LEU A 289 6.93 7.52 19.08
C LEU A 289 5.88 8.18 20.00
N MET A 290 5.13 7.40 20.78
CA MET A 290 4.15 7.93 21.73
C MET A 290 4.80 8.72 22.87
N VAL A 291 5.92 8.25 23.41
CA VAL A 291 6.68 8.96 24.47
C VAL A 291 7.28 10.27 23.93
N THR A 292 7.93 10.24 22.76
CA THR A 292 8.47 11.46 22.13
C THR A 292 7.35 12.46 21.79
N PHE A 293 6.21 11.99 21.28
CA PHE A 293 5.05 12.86 21.03
C PHE A 293 4.51 13.47 22.33
N ALA A 294 4.36 12.69 23.41
CA ALA A 294 3.90 13.18 24.69
C ALA A 294 4.86 14.22 25.31
N ILE A 295 6.17 14.00 25.24
CA ILE A 295 7.20 14.95 25.69
C ILE A 295 7.14 16.25 24.89
N ASN A 296 6.99 16.18 23.57
CA ASN A 296 6.91 17.37 22.73
C ASN A 296 5.59 18.14 22.95
N MET A 297 4.45 17.44 23.08
CA MET A 297 3.18 18.09 23.44
C MET A 297 3.22 18.74 24.83
N TYR A 298 3.85 18.08 25.82
CA TYR A 298 4.06 18.67 27.15
C TYR A 298 4.87 19.97 27.07
N ARG A 299 5.95 19.99 26.28
CA ARG A 299 6.78 21.18 26.04
C ARG A 299 6.02 22.32 25.35
N ILE A 300 5.13 22.01 24.41
CA ILE A 300 4.33 23.00 23.66
C ILE A 300 3.16 23.57 24.49
N LEU A 301 2.73 22.86 25.54
CA LEU A 301 1.59 23.27 26.38
C LEU A 301 1.99 23.95 27.69
N LEU A 302 3.28 23.93 28.06
CA LEU A 302 3.80 24.40 29.35
C LEU A 302 5.12 25.20 29.24
N GLY A 303 5.49 25.60 28.01
CA GLY A 303 6.63 26.47 27.69
C GLY A 303 6.27 27.42 26.56
#